data_AF-A0A9D5CVS7-F1
#
_entry.id   AF-A0A9D5CVS7-F1
#
_cell.length_a   1.000
_cell.length_b   1.000
_cell.length_c   1.000
_cell.angle_alpha   90.00
_cell.angle_beta   90.00
_cell.angle_gamma   90.00
#
_symmetry.space_group_name_H-M   'P 1'
#
loop_
_entity.id
_entity.type
_entity.pdbx_description
1 polymer ?
#
loop_
_entity_poly.entity_id
_entity_poly.type
_entity_poly.pdbx_seq_one_letter_code
_entity_poly.pdbx_strand_id
1 'polypeptide(L)'
;MALRSLDNALPSTLERPRKAPKISAAAEAPRVPSVNNENSAPTPPPPKPGDQSIEYIPSENLTALSDPETKIKNVLEELESKDWVSVCEALNDVRSLALHHQSLLLPILENVMLVMVKSMKSPRSALCKTSIMASTDIFQSLGHLLPSTTKDACAFDHLLLQLLIKASQDKKFVCDEAEKALETMTSSISCLPLIKKLQPFVNHANPRVRAKAAVSVSKCVSKMDIETMKEFGLAVLLQAAAGLLNDRLPEAREAARGIINSVYNGFSRDTEMKEDDDSATTESWQDFCSSNLAPISAQSVAKIVSQQ
;
A
#
# COMPACT_ATOMS: atom_id res chain seq x y z
N MET A 1 -26.73 -48.70 39.91
CA MET A 1 -26.39 -47.26 39.84
C MET A 1 -27.52 -46.55 39.12
N ALA A 2 -28.02 -45.49 39.77
CA ALA A 2 -29.14 -44.61 39.41
C ALA A 2 -29.01 -43.97 38.02
N LEU A 3 -30.03 -43.46 37.31
CA LEU A 3 -31.49 -43.36 37.43
C LEU A 3 -32.02 -42.97 36.03
N ARG A 4 -33.31 -43.19 35.78
CA ARG A 4 -34.02 -43.14 34.49
C ARG A 4 -34.25 -41.73 33.90
N SER A 5 -34.60 -41.78 32.60
CA SER A 5 -35.01 -40.78 31.61
C SER A 5 -35.81 -39.56 32.06
N LEU A 6 -35.63 -38.45 31.32
CA LEU A 6 -36.63 -37.40 31.14
C LEU A 6 -36.66 -36.95 29.67
N ASP A 7 -37.84 -37.09 29.07
CA ASP A 7 -38.34 -36.33 27.92
C ASP A 7 -38.18 -34.81 28.14
N ASN A 8 -37.91 -34.05 27.08
CA ASN A 8 -38.88 -33.06 26.58
C ASN A 8 -38.36 -32.24 25.39
N ALA A 9 -39.33 -31.96 24.52
CA ALA A 9 -39.22 -31.22 23.27
C ALA A 9 -38.92 -29.72 23.41
N LEU A 10 -38.39 -29.16 22.32
CA LEU A 10 -38.21 -27.73 22.03
C LEU A 10 -39.54 -26.95 22.04
N PRO A 11 -39.51 -25.67 22.46
CA PRO A 11 -40.44 -24.65 21.97
C PRO A 11 -39.76 -23.62 21.03
N SER A 12 -40.60 -23.14 20.13
CA SER A 12 -40.41 -22.25 18.98
C SER A 12 -40.09 -20.78 19.30
N THR A 13 -39.36 -20.15 18.36
CA THR A 13 -39.43 -18.76 17.85
C THR A 13 -39.94 -17.63 18.76
N LEU A 14 -39.08 -16.64 19.02
CA LEU A 14 -39.50 -15.26 19.34
C LEU A 14 -38.70 -14.25 18.50
N GLU A 15 -39.43 -13.56 17.61
CA GLU A 15 -38.97 -12.44 16.79
C GLU A 15 -38.56 -11.23 17.65
N ARG A 16 -37.54 -10.49 17.19
CA ARG A 16 -37.11 -9.21 17.77
C ARG A 16 -37.74 -8.05 16.96
N PRO A 17 -38.26 -6.97 17.58
CA PRO A 17 -39.19 -6.07 16.91
C PRO A 17 -38.53 -5.06 15.97
N ARG A 18 -39.17 -4.84 14.82
CA ARG A 18 -38.90 -3.76 13.85
C ARG A 18 -39.30 -2.40 14.44
N LYS A 19 -38.46 -1.37 14.28
CA LYS A 19 -38.80 0.03 14.59
C LYS A 19 -39.42 0.70 13.35
N ALA A 20 -40.63 1.24 13.50
CA ALA A 20 -41.33 2.08 12.54
C ALA A 20 -41.16 3.58 12.87
N PRO A 21 -41.35 4.50 11.91
CA PRO A 21 -40.96 5.91 12.01
C PRO A 21 -42.02 6.77 12.72
N LYS A 22 -41.60 7.88 13.35
CA LYS A 22 -42.51 8.88 13.95
C LYS A 22 -42.64 10.11 13.03
N ILE A 23 -43.88 10.41 12.68
CA ILE A 23 -44.37 11.67 12.09
C ILE A 23 -45.22 12.37 13.16
N SER A 24 -45.11 13.69 13.28
CA SER A 24 -46.15 14.60 13.80
C SER A 24 -45.76 16.03 13.36
N ALA A 25 -46.38 16.61 12.33
CA ALA A 25 -47.66 17.32 12.27
C ALA A 25 -47.58 18.77 12.79
N ALA A 26 -48.02 19.69 11.92
CA ALA A 26 -47.90 21.15 12.00
C ALA A 26 -49.13 21.84 12.63
N ALA A 27 -48.97 23.10 13.04
CA ALA A 27 -50.05 24.08 13.22
C ALA A 27 -49.56 25.51 12.90
N GLU A 28 -50.53 26.40 12.60
CA GLU A 28 -50.55 27.44 11.56
C GLU A 28 -50.02 28.86 11.90
N ALA A 29 -49.97 29.71 10.85
CA ALA A 29 -49.31 31.02 10.69
C ALA A 29 -50.04 32.25 11.32
N PRO A 30 -49.49 33.49 11.17
CA PRO A 30 -49.84 34.32 9.99
C PRO A 30 -48.65 35.05 9.31
N ARG A 31 -48.82 35.37 8.00
CA ARG A 31 -47.91 36.11 7.09
C ARG A 31 -48.17 37.62 7.09
N VAL A 32 -47.14 38.47 6.95
CA VAL A 32 -46.91 39.46 5.83
C VAL A 32 -45.45 40.00 5.86
N PRO A 33 -44.91 40.71 4.83
CA PRO A 33 -43.61 40.40 4.25
C PRO A 33 -42.52 41.45 4.52
N SER A 34 -41.24 41.08 4.47
CA SER A 34 -40.19 42.05 4.20
C SER A 34 -38.96 41.40 3.58
N VAL A 35 -38.53 42.02 2.49
CA VAL A 35 -37.30 41.73 1.75
C VAL A 35 -36.17 42.35 2.56
N ASN A 36 -35.16 41.59 2.97
CA ASN A 36 -33.80 42.15 3.01
C ASN A 36 -32.69 41.10 3.01
N ASN A 37 -31.71 41.44 2.19
CA ASN A 37 -30.46 40.78 1.88
C ASN A 37 -29.50 40.90 3.07
N GLU A 38 -29.04 39.79 3.66
CA GLU A 38 -27.84 39.80 4.49
C GLU A 38 -27.21 38.38 4.54
N ASN A 39 -26.34 38.14 3.55
CA ASN A 39 -25.31 37.13 3.61
C ASN A 39 -24.32 37.49 4.72
N SER A 40 -24.41 36.83 5.87
CA SER A 40 -23.33 36.75 6.86
C SER A 40 -23.45 35.43 7.61
N ALA A 41 -22.61 34.46 7.22
CA ALA A 41 -22.39 33.27 8.00
C ALA A 41 -21.72 33.65 9.34
N PRO A 42 -22.07 33.00 10.47
CA PRO A 42 -21.41 33.28 11.75
C PRO A 42 -19.93 32.92 11.64
N THR A 43 -19.06 33.84 12.06
CA THR A 43 -17.63 33.58 12.21
C THR A 43 -17.40 32.37 13.12
N PRO A 44 -16.51 31.44 12.76
CA PRO A 44 -16.23 30.30 13.61
C PRO A 44 -15.58 30.77 14.92
N PRO A 45 -15.89 30.12 16.06
CA PRO A 45 -15.27 30.46 17.33
C PRO A 45 -13.75 30.24 17.26
N PRO A 46 -12.95 31.02 18.03
CA PRO A 46 -11.50 30.88 18.05
C PRO A 46 -11.09 29.46 18.49
N PRO A 47 -9.97 28.93 17.96
CA PRO A 47 -9.51 27.59 18.27
C PRO A 47 -9.22 27.44 19.76
N LYS A 48 -9.64 26.29 20.34
CA LYS A 48 -9.35 25.95 21.73
C LYS A 48 -7.83 25.78 21.91
N PRO A 49 -7.23 26.22 23.04
CA PRO A 49 -5.83 25.94 23.32
C PRO A 49 -5.67 24.42 23.52
N GLY A 50 -4.95 23.76 22.60
CA GLY A 50 -4.69 22.31 22.68
C GLY A 50 -4.70 21.55 21.36
N ASP A 51 -5.06 22.18 20.24
CA ASP A 51 -4.93 21.56 18.92
C ASP A 51 -3.48 21.72 18.42
N GLN A 52 -2.58 20.87 18.93
CA GLN A 52 -1.19 20.81 18.47
C GLN A 52 -1.18 20.22 17.04
N SER A 53 -1.33 21.09 16.05
CA SER A 53 -1.24 20.73 14.64
C SER A 53 0.22 20.50 14.26
N ILE A 54 0.56 19.29 13.81
CA ILE A 54 1.86 19.02 13.18
C ILE A 54 1.89 19.67 11.80
N GLU A 55 2.92 20.47 11.55
CA GLU A 55 3.23 20.96 10.21
C GLU A 55 3.87 19.84 9.37
N TYR A 56 3.33 19.63 8.16
CA TYR A 56 3.87 18.64 7.21
C TYR A 56 4.79 19.35 6.22
N ILE A 57 6.09 19.22 6.45
CA ILE A 57 7.12 19.83 5.59
C ILE A 57 7.32 18.93 4.36
N PRO A 58 7.09 19.40 3.12
CA PRO A 58 7.41 18.67 1.90
C PRO A 58 8.90 18.32 1.82
N SER A 59 9.25 17.23 1.13
CA SER A 59 10.63 16.74 1.05
C SER A 59 11.58 17.77 0.43
N GLU A 60 11.11 18.50 -0.58
CA GLU A 60 11.81 19.59 -1.25
C GLU A 60 12.11 20.79 -0.35
N ASN A 61 11.40 20.92 0.78
CA ASN A 61 11.57 22.01 1.73
C ASN A 61 12.38 21.59 2.97
N LEU A 62 12.79 20.32 3.07
CA LEU A 62 13.63 19.86 4.18
C LEU A 62 15.07 20.31 3.99
N THR A 63 15.63 20.94 5.01
CA THR A 63 17.02 21.38 5.03
C THR A 63 17.92 20.39 5.76
N ALA A 64 19.22 20.44 5.44
CA ALA A 64 20.25 19.72 6.18
C ALA A 64 20.25 20.13 7.66
N LEU A 65 20.59 19.19 8.53
CA LEU A 65 20.67 19.45 9.97
C LEU A 65 21.94 20.25 10.28
N SER A 66 21.85 21.19 11.23
CA SER A 66 23.01 22.00 11.64
C SER A 66 24.09 21.18 12.35
N ASP A 67 23.70 20.15 13.10
CA ASP A 67 24.61 19.22 13.79
C ASP A 67 24.12 17.76 13.65
N PRO A 68 24.35 17.13 12.47
CA PRO A 68 23.85 15.79 12.19
C PRO A 68 24.51 14.70 13.03
N GLU A 69 25.76 14.92 13.49
CA GLU A 69 26.54 13.98 14.31
C GLU A 69 26.01 13.88 15.74
N THR A 70 25.55 14.98 16.31
CA THR A 70 24.84 14.93 17.59
C THR A 70 23.45 14.36 17.41
N LYS A 71 22.74 14.76 16.34
CA LYS A 71 21.37 14.31 16.11
C LYS A 71 21.28 12.78 15.92
N ILE A 72 22.17 12.18 15.14
CA ILE A 72 22.14 10.73 14.89
C ILE A 72 22.30 9.89 16.16
N LYS A 73 23.03 10.40 17.17
CA LYS A 73 23.25 9.68 18.45
C LYS A 73 21.97 9.57 19.28
N ASN A 74 21.07 10.54 19.15
CA ASN A 74 19.87 10.64 19.98
C ASN A 74 18.60 10.23 19.23
N VAL A 75 18.62 10.21 17.89
CA VAL A 75 17.40 10.04 17.08
C VAL A 75 16.62 8.76 17.42
N LEU A 76 17.29 7.65 17.75
CA LEU A 76 16.59 6.42 18.14
C LEU A 76 15.83 6.56 19.46
N GLU A 77 16.43 7.24 20.45
CA GLU A 77 15.78 7.51 21.74
C GLU A 77 14.61 8.49 21.54
N GLU A 78 14.81 9.54 20.74
CA GLU A 78 13.78 10.54 20.41
C GLU A 78 12.57 9.89 19.69
N LEU A 79 12.81 8.94 18.78
CA LEU A 79 11.78 8.18 18.08
C LEU A 79 10.97 7.24 19.01
N GLU A 80 11.53 6.84 20.14
CA GLU A 80 10.85 6.01 21.15
C GLU A 80 10.19 6.83 22.28
N SER A 81 10.16 8.17 22.14
CA SER A 81 9.47 9.05 23.08
C SER A 81 7.99 8.68 23.27
N LYS A 82 7.50 8.89 24.49
CA LYS A 82 6.07 8.76 24.81
C LYS A 82 5.25 9.94 24.27
N ASP A 83 5.90 11.08 24.03
CA ASP A 83 5.27 12.22 23.41
C ASP A 83 5.28 12.06 21.89
N TRP A 84 4.09 11.86 21.32
CA TRP A 84 3.93 11.62 19.89
C TRP A 84 4.34 12.84 19.04
N VAL A 85 4.32 14.05 19.59
CA VAL A 85 4.79 15.25 18.91
C VAL A 85 6.30 15.21 18.74
N SER A 86 7.05 14.92 19.83
CA SER A 86 8.49 14.70 19.74
C SER A 86 8.86 13.58 18.77
N VAL A 87 8.06 12.50 18.69
CA VAL A 87 8.30 11.45 17.67
C VAL A 87 8.09 11.98 16.25
N CYS A 88 7.13 12.90 16.02
CA CYS A 88 6.97 13.53 14.70
C CYS A 88 8.17 14.41 14.34
N GLU A 89 8.72 15.15 15.31
CA GLU A 89 9.93 15.95 15.14
C GLU A 89 11.14 15.06 14.81
N ALA A 90 11.35 13.98 15.58
CA ALA A 90 12.40 13.01 15.33
C ALA A 90 12.26 12.32 13.97
N LEU A 91 11.03 12.05 13.51
CA LEU A 91 10.79 11.53 12.15
C LEU A 91 11.15 12.57 11.08
N ASN A 92 10.95 13.87 11.31
CA ASN A 92 11.43 14.90 10.39
C ASN A 92 12.97 14.98 10.39
N ASP A 93 13.62 14.78 11.53
CA ASP A 93 15.08 14.66 11.59
C ASP A 93 15.57 13.43 10.79
N VAL A 94 14.89 12.28 10.90
CA VAL A 94 15.17 11.09 10.05
C VAL A 94 15.03 11.43 8.57
N ARG A 95 14.01 12.20 8.19
CA ARG A 95 13.81 12.63 6.79
C ARG A 95 14.97 13.50 6.31
N SER A 96 15.37 14.50 7.09
CA SER A 96 16.54 15.33 6.78
C SER A 96 17.83 14.52 6.72
N LEU A 97 18.05 13.57 7.64
CA LEU A 97 19.19 12.64 7.60
C LEU A 97 19.17 11.77 6.34
N ALA A 98 18.01 11.24 5.96
CA ALA A 98 17.87 10.41 4.76
C ALA A 98 18.21 11.19 3.48
N LEU A 99 17.81 12.47 3.38
CA LEU A 99 18.04 13.28 2.19
C LEU A 99 19.45 13.88 2.12
N HIS A 100 20.01 14.30 3.27
CA HIS A 100 21.24 15.11 3.31
C HIS A 100 22.45 14.43 3.97
N HIS A 101 22.24 13.35 4.75
CA HIS A 101 23.27 12.70 5.58
C HIS A 101 23.15 11.17 5.57
N GLN A 102 22.97 10.58 4.38
CA GLN A 102 22.70 9.15 4.17
C GLN A 102 23.68 8.21 4.88
N SER A 103 24.97 8.55 4.88
CA SER A 103 26.04 7.75 5.50
C SER A 103 25.88 7.61 7.02
N LEU A 104 25.29 8.61 7.69
CA LEU A 104 25.03 8.58 9.14
C LEU A 104 23.79 7.74 9.47
N LEU A 105 22.77 7.77 8.60
CA LEU A 105 21.53 7.02 8.81
C LEU A 105 21.70 5.52 8.53
N LEU A 106 22.49 5.16 7.50
CA LEU A 106 22.68 3.78 7.05
C LEU A 106 23.00 2.78 8.18
N PRO A 107 23.95 3.04 9.10
CA PRO A 107 24.29 2.12 10.19
C PRO A 107 23.14 1.77 11.13
N ILE A 108 22.15 2.66 11.28
CA ILE A 108 21.02 2.49 12.21
C ILE A 108 19.68 2.30 11.48
N LEU A 109 19.68 2.23 10.15
CA LEU A 109 18.48 2.27 9.32
C LEU A 109 17.48 1.17 9.66
N GLU A 110 17.97 -0.03 9.98
CA GLU A 110 17.13 -1.15 10.37
C GLU A 110 16.30 -0.85 11.63
N ASN A 111 16.94 -0.31 12.66
CA ASN A 111 16.28 0.09 13.90
C ASN A 111 15.28 1.22 13.66
N VAL A 112 15.68 2.20 12.83
CA VAL A 112 14.79 3.31 12.43
C VAL A 112 13.53 2.79 11.74
N MET A 113 13.64 1.87 10.78
CA MET A 113 12.49 1.26 10.11
C MET A 113 11.57 0.50 11.07
N LEU A 114 12.13 -0.21 12.06
CA LEU A 114 11.32 -0.91 13.06
C LEU A 114 10.52 0.07 13.93
N VAL A 115 11.10 1.19 14.34
CA VAL A 115 10.39 2.21 15.11
C VAL A 115 9.37 2.96 14.24
N MET A 116 9.69 3.25 12.98
CA MET A 116 8.73 3.79 12.01
C MET A 116 7.50 2.87 11.84
N VAL A 117 7.70 1.56 11.76
CA VAL A 117 6.60 0.58 11.73
C VAL A 117 5.70 0.69 12.96
N LYS A 118 6.26 0.94 14.16
CA LYS A 118 5.46 1.22 15.37
C LYS A 118 4.66 2.52 15.21
N SER A 119 5.29 3.58 14.72
CA SER A 119 4.67 4.90 14.48
C SER A 119 3.51 4.84 13.48
N MET A 120 3.64 4.05 12.40
CA MET A 120 2.55 3.81 11.44
C MET A 120 1.34 3.14 12.09
N LYS A 121 1.54 2.27 13.09
CA LYS A 121 0.44 1.58 13.79
C LYS A 121 -0.31 2.49 14.77
N SER A 122 0.19 3.70 15.03
CA SER A 122 -0.47 4.67 15.90
C SER A 122 -1.87 5.05 15.42
N PRO A 123 -2.85 5.25 16.33
CA PRO A 123 -4.17 5.79 15.98
C PRO A 123 -4.10 7.28 15.58
N ARG A 124 -2.99 7.97 15.86
CA ARG A 124 -2.79 9.38 15.52
C ARG A 124 -2.38 9.48 14.05
N SER A 125 -3.26 10.02 13.21
CA SER A 125 -2.96 10.14 11.77
C SER A 125 -1.79 11.04 11.45
N ALA A 126 -1.50 12.05 12.28
CA ALA A 126 -0.33 12.89 12.10
C ALA A 126 0.95 12.06 12.20
N LEU A 127 1.14 11.36 13.32
CA LEU A 127 2.30 10.48 13.51
C LEU A 127 2.40 9.39 12.43
N CYS A 128 1.27 8.75 12.10
CA CYS A 128 1.24 7.75 11.03
C CYS A 128 1.68 8.35 9.68
N LYS A 129 1.17 9.53 9.31
CA LYS A 129 1.50 10.19 8.06
C LYS A 129 2.97 10.62 8.03
N THR A 130 3.48 11.24 9.09
CA THR A 130 4.89 11.66 9.17
C THR A 130 5.84 10.46 9.01
N SER A 131 5.48 9.31 9.59
CA SER A 131 6.26 8.08 9.41
C SER A 131 6.22 7.53 7.98
N ILE A 132 5.11 7.73 7.26
CA ILE A 132 5.01 7.35 5.84
C ILE A 132 5.83 8.32 4.97
N MET A 133 5.78 9.62 5.25
CA MET A 133 6.63 10.62 4.57
C MET A 133 8.11 10.29 4.76
N ALA A 134 8.52 9.87 5.96
CA ALA A 134 9.87 9.35 6.21
C ALA A 134 10.22 8.12 5.39
N SER A 135 9.25 7.25 5.10
CA SER A 135 9.49 6.09 4.22
C SER A 135 9.75 6.54 2.78
N THR A 136 8.98 7.50 2.28
CA THR A 136 9.17 8.11 0.96
C THR A 136 10.59 8.65 0.80
N ASP A 137 11.06 9.44 1.77
CA ASP A 137 12.39 10.06 1.72
C ASP A 137 13.52 9.02 1.80
N ILE A 138 13.36 7.99 2.65
CA ILE A 138 14.28 6.86 2.72
C ILE A 138 14.31 6.08 1.40
N PHE A 139 13.17 5.82 0.76
CA PHE A 139 13.16 5.13 -0.53
C PHE A 139 13.85 5.94 -1.60
N GLN A 140 13.58 7.25 -1.64
CA GLN A 140 14.17 8.15 -2.63
C GLN A 140 15.70 8.19 -2.53
N SER A 141 16.28 8.20 -1.32
CA SER A 141 17.72 8.35 -1.14
C SER A 141 18.48 7.04 -0.95
N LEU A 142 17.89 6.07 -0.26
CA LEU A 142 18.53 4.82 0.16
C LEU A 142 17.92 3.57 -0.49
N GLY A 143 16.91 3.72 -1.37
CA GLY A 143 16.17 2.60 -1.95
C GLY A 143 17.06 1.54 -2.62
N HIS A 144 18.09 1.97 -3.33
CA HIS A 144 19.06 1.08 -3.99
C HIS A 144 19.90 0.24 -3.01
N LEU A 145 20.00 0.64 -1.74
CA LEU A 145 20.76 -0.05 -0.68
C LEU A 145 19.88 -0.89 0.24
N LEU A 146 18.57 -0.66 0.27
CA LEU A 146 17.66 -1.35 1.20
C LEU A 146 17.68 -2.88 1.07
N PRO A 147 17.65 -3.48 -0.14
CA PRO A 147 17.68 -4.93 -0.27
C PRO A 147 18.98 -5.58 0.20
N SER A 148 20.11 -4.86 0.18
CA SER A 148 21.43 -5.39 0.55
C SER A 148 21.85 -5.05 1.99
N THR A 149 21.28 -4.00 2.59
CA THR A 149 21.67 -3.49 3.91
C THR A 149 20.91 -4.18 5.06
N THR A 150 19.74 -4.75 4.80
CA THR A 150 18.92 -5.41 5.82
C THR A 150 19.42 -6.82 6.08
N LYS A 151 20.22 -6.98 7.16
CA LYS A 151 20.87 -8.24 7.53
C LYS A 151 19.85 -9.32 7.87
N ASP A 152 18.78 -8.91 8.54
CA ASP A 152 17.58 -9.70 8.72
C ASP A 152 16.46 -9.11 7.86
N ALA A 153 15.88 -9.93 7.00
CA ALA A 153 14.79 -9.57 6.10
C ALA A 153 13.58 -8.91 6.80
N CYS A 154 13.49 -8.96 8.12
CA CYS A 154 12.31 -8.61 8.89
C CYS A 154 11.93 -7.12 8.86
N ALA A 155 12.89 -6.18 8.96
CA ALA A 155 12.55 -4.77 9.15
C ALA A 155 11.90 -4.14 7.91
N PHE A 156 12.50 -4.35 6.73
CA PHE A 156 11.94 -3.88 5.48
C PHE A 156 10.64 -4.60 5.13
N ASP A 157 10.53 -5.91 5.39
CA ASP A 157 9.30 -6.67 5.16
C ASP A 157 8.14 -6.17 6.04
N HIS A 158 8.43 -5.81 7.29
CA HIS A 158 7.45 -5.18 8.18
C HIS A 158 7.04 -3.79 7.68
N LEU A 159 7.98 -2.99 7.19
CA LEU A 159 7.70 -1.67 6.62
C LEU A 159 6.81 -1.79 5.38
N LEU A 160 7.16 -2.69 4.45
CA LEU A 160 6.38 -3.00 3.26
C LEU A 160 4.94 -3.39 3.62
N LEU A 161 4.77 -4.36 4.52
CA LEU A 161 3.45 -4.79 4.96
C LEU A 161 2.65 -3.63 5.57
N GLN A 162 3.27 -2.79 6.40
CA GLN A 162 2.57 -1.64 6.97
C GLN A 162 2.17 -0.63 5.91
N LEU A 163 3.04 -0.29 4.96
CA LEU A 163 2.70 0.63 3.86
C LEU A 163 1.52 0.10 3.03
N LEU A 164 1.54 -1.19 2.69
CA LEU A 164 0.44 -1.84 1.96
C LEU A 164 -0.88 -1.78 2.74
N ILE A 165 -0.85 -2.02 4.06
CA ILE A 165 -2.02 -1.88 4.93
C ILE A 165 -2.51 -0.42 4.95
N LYS A 166 -1.59 0.55 5.04
CA LYS A 166 -1.96 1.98 5.07
C LYS A 166 -2.48 2.50 3.74
N ALA A 167 -2.00 1.98 2.62
CA ALA A 167 -2.54 2.24 1.29
C ALA A 167 -3.87 1.51 1.00
N SER A 168 -4.33 0.66 1.94
CA SER A 168 -5.56 -0.15 1.80
C SER A 168 -6.73 0.35 2.66
N GLN A 169 -6.57 1.49 3.33
CA GLN A 169 -7.58 2.02 4.26
C GLN A 169 -8.46 3.09 3.60
N ASP A 170 -9.64 3.34 4.17
CA ASP A 170 -10.59 4.32 3.61
C ASP A 170 -10.27 5.79 3.98
N LYS A 171 -9.32 6.01 4.90
CA LYS A 171 -8.88 7.35 5.32
C LYS A 171 -7.91 7.96 4.32
N LYS A 172 -8.46 8.73 3.37
CA LYS A 172 -7.75 9.39 2.27
C LYS A 172 -6.44 10.09 2.68
N PHE A 173 -6.45 10.84 3.77
CA PHE A 173 -5.28 11.58 4.27
C PHE A 173 -4.03 10.72 4.50
N VAL A 174 -4.19 9.47 4.97
CA VAL A 174 -3.08 8.54 5.22
C VAL A 174 -2.90 7.60 4.02
N CYS A 175 -4.00 7.21 3.37
CA CYS A 175 -3.99 6.34 2.21
C CYS A 175 -3.21 6.96 1.04
N ASP A 176 -3.49 8.22 0.68
CA ASP A 176 -2.84 8.91 -0.42
C ASP A 176 -1.32 9.02 -0.17
N GLU A 177 -0.91 9.31 1.07
CA GLU A 177 0.52 9.38 1.41
C GLU A 177 1.19 8.00 1.32
N ALA A 178 0.51 6.94 1.74
CA ALA A 178 1.04 5.58 1.63
C ALA A 178 1.16 5.12 0.17
N GLU A 179 0.19 5.48 -0.68
CA GLU A 179 0.25 5.23 -2.12
C GLU A 179 1.42 5.97 -2.77
N LYS A 180 1.65 7.23 -2.40
CA LYS A 180 2.82 8.00 -2.83
C LYS A 180 4.12 7.30 -2.40
N ALA A 181 4.21 6.83 -1.16
CA ALA A 181 5.38 6.10 -0.69
C ALA A 181 5.62 4.80 -1.48
N LEU A 182 4.57 4.04 -1.81
CA LEU A 182 4.66 2.85 -2.66
C LEU A 182 5.08 3.19 -4.09
N GLU A 183 4.64 4.33 -4.64
CA GLU A 183 5.08 4.81 -5.95
C GLU A 183 6.59 5.08 -5.96
N THR A 184 7.06 5.88 -5.01
CA THR A 184 8.48 6.20 -4.85
C THR A 184 9.29 4.93 -4.64
N MET A 185 8.83 4.01 -3.79
CA MET A 185 9.47 2.72 -3.56
C MET A 185 9.69 1.95 -4.87
N THR A 186 8.64 1.78 -5.68
CA THR A 186 8.79 1.06 -6.96
C THR A 186 9.73 1.78 -7.92
N SER A 187 9.85 3.10 -7.82
CA SER A 187 10.71 3.92 -8.69
C SER A 187 12.17 3.96 -8.24
N SER A 188 12.45 3.80 -6.94
CA SER A 188 13.79 3.96 -6.37
C SER A 188 14.49 2.65 -5.99
N ILE A 189 13.75 1.54 -5.87
CA ILE A 189 14.31 0.22 -5.56
C ILE A 189 14.36 -0.63 -6.82
N SER A 190 15.46 -1.36 -7.03
CA SER A 190 15.60 -2.30 -8.16
C SER A 190 14.46 -3.33 -8.19
N CYS A 191 13.86 -3.55 -9.36
CA CYS A 191 12.64 -4.35 -9.51
C CYS A 191 12.78 -5.79 -9.01
N LEU A 192 13.88 -6.48 -9.37
CA LEU A 192 14.05 -7.90 -9.06
C LEU A 192 14.04 -8.20 -7.53
N PRO A 193 14.87 -7.56 -6.69
CA PRO A 193 14.79 -7.79 -5.25
C PRO A 193 13.47 -7.30 -4.65
N LEU A 194 12.89 -6.20 -5.15
CA LEU A 194 11.61 -5.70 -4.64
C LEU A 194 10.46 -6.67 -4.90
N ILE A 195 10.37 -7.25 -6.10
CA ILE A 195 9.32 -8.24 -6.43
C ILE A 195 9.47 -9.47 -5.52
N LYS A 196 10.70 -9.94 -5.26
CA LYS A 196 10.95 -11.05 -4.31
C LYS A 196 10.38 -10.73 -2.91
N LYS A 197 10.52 -9.49 -2.45
CA LYS A 197 9.94 -9.03 -1.18
C LYS A 197 8.41 -8.85 -1.22
N LEU A 198 7.84 -8.50 -2.37
CA LEU A 198 6.40 -8.30 -2.53
C LEU A 198 5.61 -9.60 -2.74
N GLN A 199 6.28 -10.67 -3.17
CA GLN A 199 5.66 -11.95 -3.51
C GLN A 199 4.75 -12.55 -2.42
N PRO A 200 5.09 -12.49 -1.11
CA PRO A 200 4.19 -12.99 -0.07
C PRO A 200 2.87 -12.21 0.01
N PHE A 201 2.85 -10.94 -0.41
CA PHE A 201 1.70 -10.06 -0.23
C PHE A 201 0.69 -10.12 -1.38
N VAL A 202 1.05 -10.61 -2.57
CA VAL A 202 0.10 -10.82 -3.66
C VAL A 202 -0.89 -11.97 -3.38
N ASN A 203 -0.61 -12.79 -2.37
CA ASN A 203 -1.49 -13.85 -1.87
C ASN A 203 -2.04 -13.57 -0.45
N HIS A 204 -1.91 -12.33 0.04
CA HIS A 204 -2.35 -11.94 1.38
C HIS A 204 -3.85 -12.18 1.62
N ALA A 205 -4.29 -12.51 2.84
CA ALA A 205 -5.70 -12.81 3.10
C ALA A 205 -6.64 -11.60 2.83
N ASN A 206 -6.18 -10.38 3.15
CA ASN A 206 -6.91 -9.14 2.87
C ASN A 206 -6.81 -8.76 1.38
N PRO A 207 -7.94 -8.70 0.64
CA PRO A 207 -7.95 -8.37 -0.79
C PRO A 207 -7.39 -6.98 -1.11
N ARG A 208 -7.60 -5.98 -0.24
CA ARG A 208 -7.10 -4.62 -0.47
C ARG A 208 -5.56 -4.57 -0.43
N VAL A 209 -4.97 -5.30 0.51
CA VAL A 209 -3.50 -5.47 0.59
C VAL A 209 -2.97 -6.21 -0.62
N ARG A 210 -3.64 -7.30 -1.05
CA ARG A 210 -3.26 -8.01 -2.29
C ARG A 210 -3.26 -7.09 -3.50
N ALA A 211 -4.31 -6.28 -3.66
CA ALA A 211 -4.41 -5.35 -4.78
C ALA A 211 -3.26 -4.34 -4.80
N LYS A 212 -2.91 -3.75 -3.64
CA LYS A 212 -1.78 -2.81 -3.57
C LYS A 212 -0.44 -3.49 -3.87
N ALA A 213 -0.23 -4.71 -3.37
CA ALA A 213 0.96 -5.49 -3.70
C ALA A 213 1.04 -5.84 -5.19
N ALA A 214 -0.09 -6.27 -5.78
CA ALA A 214 -0.18 -6.60 -7.21
C ALA A 214 0.14 -5.38 -8.08
N VAL A 215 -0.38 -4.20 -7.73
CA VAL A 215 -0.07 -2.94 -8.44
C VAL A 215 1.42 -2.62 -8.36
N SER A 216 2.05 -2.75 -7.18
CA SER A 216 3.50 -2.54 -7.05
C SER A 216 4.32 -3.55 -7.87
N VAL A 217 3.94 -4.82 -7.87
CA VAL A 217 4.59 -5.84 -8.72
C VAL A 217 4.42 -5.52 -10.20
N SER A 218 3.21 -5.17 -10.64
CA SER A 218 2.94 -4.80 -12.04
C SER A 218 3.81 -3.62 -12.50
N LYS A 219 4.00 -2.60 -11.66
CA LYS A 219 4.87 -1.46 -11.95
C LYS A 219 6.34 -1.85 -12.05
N CYS A 220 6.80 -2.78 -11.20
CA CYS A 220 8.16 -3.29 -11.30
C CYS A 220 8.36 -4.09 -12.60
N VAL A 221 7.44 -5.00 -12.92
CA VAL A 221 7.51 -5.83 -14.12
C VAL A 221 7.49 -4.98 -15.39
N SER A 222 6.66 -3.93 -15.48
CA SER A 222 6.60 -3.06 -16.66
C SER A 222 7.90 -2.27 -16.93
N LYS A 223 8.85 -2.27 -16.00
CA LYS A 223 10.16 -1.61 -16.12
C LYS A 223 11.32 -2.58 -16.31
N MET A 224 11.07 -3.89 -16.24
CA MET A 224 12.09 -4.91 -16.44
C MET A 224 12.31 -5.17 -17.92
N ASP A 225 13.55 -5.47 -18.30
CA ASP A 225 13.85 -6.11 -19.57
C ASP A 225 13.57 -7.62 -19.50
N ILE A 226 13.65 -8.29 -20.65
CA ILE A 226 13.33 -9.72 -20.73
C ILE A 226 14.36 -10.56 -19.98
N GLU A 227 15.62 -10.16 -19.94
CA GLU A 227 16.69 -10.83 -19.19
C GLU A 227 16.39 -10.84 -17.69
N THR A 228 16.01 -9.69 -17.13
CA THR A 228 15.64 -9.56 -15.71
C THR A 228 14.36 -10.34 -15.41
N MET A 229 13.38 -10.33 -16.33
CA MET A 229 12.16 -11.15 -16.17
C MET A 229 12.49 -12.66 -16.19
N LYS A 230 13.41 -13.10 -17.04
CA LYS A 230 13.90 -14.48 -17.09
C LYS A 230 14.67 -14.86 -15.82
N GLU A 231 15.51 -13.95 -15.30
CA GLU A 231 16.23 -14.15 -14.04
C GLU A 231 15.26 -14.36 -12.87
N PHE A 232 14.18 -13.57 -12.81
CA PHE A 232 13.14 -13.78 -11.80
C PHE A 232 12.31 -15.05 -12.06
N GLY A 233 12.02 -15.32 -13.34
CA GLY A 233 11.22 -16.45 -13.81
C GLY A 233 9.90 -16.01 -14.43
N LEU A 234 9.82 -16.05 -15.76
CA LEU A 234 8.61 -15.69 -16.53
C LEU A 234 7.39 -16.51 -16.08
N ALA A 235 7.57 -17.81 -15.86
CA ALA A 235 6.51 -18.70 -15.38
C ALA A 235 5.97 -18.27 -14.01
N VAL A 236 6.85 -17.83 -13.10
CA VAL A 236 6.47 -17.39 -11.74
C VAL A 236 5.65 -16.10 -11.81
N LEU A 237 6.05 -15.14 -12.66
CA LEU A 237 5.28 -13.91 -12.90
C LEU A 237 3.90 -14.24 -13.48
N LEU A 238 3.84 -15.16 -14.45
CA LEU A 238 2.61 -15.56 -15.10
C LEU A 238 1.65 -16.27 -14.14
N GLN A 239 2.16 -17.17 -13.30
CA GLN A 239 1.39 -17.88 -12.28
C GLN A 239 0.81 -16.91 -11.24
N ALA A 240 1.62 -15.94 -10.78
CA ALA A 240 1.15 -14.91 -9.87
C ALA A 240 0.02 -14.07 -10.49
N ALA A 241 0.20 -13.62 -11.74
CA ALA A 241 -0.82 -12.85 -12.45
C ALA A 241 -2.09 -13.66 -12.70
N ALA A 242 -1.97 -14.92 -13.12
CA ALA A 242 -3.11 -15.80 -13.34
C ALA A 242 -3.97 -16.00 -12.08
N GLY A 243 -3.34 -16.10 -10.90
CA GLY A 243 -4.04 -16.15 -9.61
C GLY A 243 -4.82 -14.87 -9.30
N LEU A 244 -4.33 -13.72 -9.75
CA LEU A 244 -4.92 -12.41 -9.51
C LEU A 244 -6.05 -12.04 -10.50
N LEU A 245 -6.14 -12.68 -11.67
CA LEU A 245 -7.17 -12.40 -12.68
C LEU A 245 -8.61 -12.57 -12.16
N ASN A 246 -8.79 -13.43 -11.16
CA ASN A 246 -10.08 -13.68 -10.51
C ASN A 246 -10.18 -13.04 -9.12
N ASP A 247 -9.28 -12.11 -8.77
CA ASP A 247 -9.37 -11.42 -7.48
C ASP A 247 -10.67 -10.62 -7.38
N ARG A 248 -11.12 -10.37 -6.16
CA ARG A 248 -12.35 -9.62 -5.86
C ARG A 248 -12.22 -8.15 -6.25
N LEU A 249 -11.03 -7.56 -6.13
CA LEU A 249 -10.82 -6.15 -6.41
C LEU A 249 -10.41 -5.89 -7.87
N PRO A 250 -11.03 -4.91 -8.55
CA PRO A 250 -10.67 -4.55 -9.92
C PRO A 250 -9.20 -4.16 -10.05
N GLU A 251 -8.64 -3.44 -9.08
CA GLU A 251 -7.25 -2.98 -9.12
C GLU A 251 -6.26 -4.16 -9.17
N ALA A 252 -6.55 -5.26 -8.49
CA ALA A 252 -5.73 -6.48 -8.55
C ALA A 252 -5.82 -7.15 -9.93
N ARG A 253 -7.01 -7.20 -10.52
CA ARG A 253 -7.24 -7.79 -11.85
C ARG A 253 -6.57 -6.96 -12.95
N GLU A 254 -6.63 -5.63 -12.87
CA GLU A 254 -5.95 -4.75 -13.81
C GLU A 254 -4.42 -4.85 -13.70
N ALA A 255 -3.89 -4.93 -12.47
CA ALA A 255 -2.47 -5.21 -12.27
C ALA A 255 -2.05 -6.57 -12.85
N ALA A 256 -2.89 -7.60 -12.73
CA ALA A 256 -2.64 -8.90 -13.33
C ALA A 256 -2.56 -8.84 -14.86
N ARG A 257 -3.48 -8.12 -15.51
CA ARG A 257 -3.44 -7.88 -16.96
C ARG A 257 -2.16 -7.13 -17.36
N GLY A 258 -1.76 -6.12 -16.58
CA GLY A 258 -0.52 -5.38 -16.79
C GLY A 258 0.74 -6.25 -16.73
N ILE A 259 0.81 -7.17 -15.76
CA ILE A 259 1.89 -8.16 -15.66
C ILE A 259 1.90 -9.08 -16.88
N ILE A 260 0.74 -9.66 -17.25
CA ILE A 260 0.62 -10.57 -18.41
C ILE A 260 1.07 -9.87 -19.69
N ASN A 261 0.61 -8.64 -19.93
CA ASN A 261 0.99 -7.88 -21.11
C ASN A 261 2.50 -7.58 -21.15
N SER A 262 3.09 -7.26 -20.00
CA SER A 262 4.54 -6.98 -19.93
C SER A 262 5.37 -8.24 -20.17
N VAL A 263 4.94 -9.38 -19.60
CA VAL A 263 5.58 -10.69 -19.83
C VAL A 263 5.46 -11.11 -21.28
N TYR A 264 4.27 -10.97 -21.89
CA TYR A 264 4.06 -11.27 -23.30
C TYR A 264 4.93 -10.38 -24.19
N ASN A 265 4.92 -9.06 -23.99
CA ASN A 265 5.72 -8.15 -24.81
C ASN A 265 7.22 -8.46 -24.74
N GLY A 266 7.73 -8.84 -23.56
CA GLY A 266 9.11 -9.31 -23.42
C GLY A 266 9.37 -10.65 -24.12
N PHE A 267 8.43 -11.59 -24.01
CA PHE A 267 8.49 -12.90 -24.64
C PHE A 267 8.46 -12.82 -26.18
N SER A 268 7.54 -12.04 -26.74
CA SER A 268 7.38 -11.86 -28.19
C SER A 268 8.62 -11.24 -28.80
N ARG A 269 9.16 -10.17 -28.20
CA ARG A 269 10.38 -9.53 -28.70
C ARG A 269 11.60 -10.45 -28.68
N ASP A 270 11.71 -11.33 -27.70
CA ASP A 270 12.78 -12.34 -27.64
C ASP A 270 12.61 -13.47 -28.67
N THR A 271 11.37 -13.74 -29.07
CA THR A 271 11.00 -14.79 -30.04
C THR A 271 11.11 -14.25 -31.47
N GLU A 272 10.61 -13.05 -31.76
CA GLU A 272 10.76 -12.34 -33.04
C GLU A 272 12.23 -12.12 -33.41
N MET A 273 13.09 -11.87 -32.42
CA MET A 273 14.55 -11.80 -32.63
C MET A 273 15.16 -13.14 -33.09
N LYS A 274 14.46 -14.27 -32.89
CA LYS A 274 14.91 -15.63 -33.23
C LYS A 274 14.17 -16.20 -34.43
N GLU A 275 12.92 -15.82 -34.64
CA GLU A 275 11.99 -16.36 -35.63
C GLU A 275 11.19 -15.21 -36.25
N ASP A 276 11.32 -14.99 -37.57
CA ASP A 276 10.73 -13.86 -38.31
C ASP A 276 9.25 -14.13 -38.69
N ASP A 277 8.44 -14.64 -37.74
CA ASP A 277 7.04 -15.07 -37.95
C ASP A 277 6.13 -14.82 -36.72
N ASP A 278 5.15 -13.91 -36.87
CA ASP A 278 4.15 -13.57 -35.86
C ASP A 278 3.23 -14.76 -35.48
N SER A 279 2.98 -15.68 -36.42
CA SER A 279 2.12 -16.83 -36.18
C SER A 279 2.77 -17.85 -35.25
N ALA A 280 4.07 -18.09 -35.43
CA ALA A 280 4.90 -18.93 -34.56
C ALA A 280 5.04 -18.34 -33.15
N THR A 281 5.13 -17.00 -33.03
CA THR A 281 5.16 -16.31 -31.73
C THR A 281 3.85 -16.50 -30.95
N THR A 282 2.72 -16.51 -31.64
CA THR A 282 1.41 -16.74 -31.01
C THR A 282 1.24 -18.18 -30.53
N GLU A 283 1.66 -19.17 -31.32
CA GLU A 283 1.62 -20.59 -30.94
C GLU A 283 2.56 -20.89 -29.76
N SER A 284 3.80 -20.39 -29.81
CA SER A 284 4.77 -20.55 -28.72
C SER A 284 4.32 -19.90 -27.41
N TRP A 285 3.62 -18.76 -27.45
CA TRP A 285 3.00 -18.17 -26.27
C TRP A 285 1.88 -19.05 -25.68
N GLN A 286 1.03 -19.64 -26.53
CA GLN A 286 -0.03 -20.55 -26.08
C GLN A 286 0.54 -21.81 -25.43
N ASP A 287 1.60 -22.38 -26.00
CA ASP A 287 2.32 -23.52 -25.44
C ASP A 287 2.99 -23.18 -24.12
N PHE A 288 3.62 -21.99 -24.04
CA PHE A 288 4.21 -21.49 -22.80
C PHE A 288 3.15 -21.34 -21.70
N CYS A 289 1.99 -20.77 -22.02
CA CYS A 289 0.86 -20.66 -21.08
C CYS A 289 0.37 -22.03 -20.63
N SER A 290 0.16 -22.95 -21.55
CA SER A 290 -0.38 -24.29 -21.28
C SER A 290 0.58 -25.16 -20.46
N SER A 291 1.89 -24.97 -20.63
CA SER A 291 2.92 -25.70 -19.89
C SER A 291 3.10 -25.20 -18.44
N ASN A 292 2.70 -23.95 -18.14
CA ASN A 292 2.98 -23.32 -16.84
C ASN A 292 1.73 -23.02 -16.01
N LEU A 293 0.52 -23.15 -16.57
CA LEU A 293 -0.74 -22.81 -15.92
C LEU A 293 -1.77 -23.94 -16.03
N ALA A 294 -2.74 -23.95 -15.11
CA ALA A 294 -3.91 -24.83 -15.23
C ALA A 294 -4.72 -24.48 -16.50
N PRO A 295 -5.40 -25.44 -17.16
CA PRO A 295 -6.02 -25.24 -18.47
C PRO A 295 -6.93 -24.00 -18.59
N ILE A 296 -7.76 -23.74 -17.58
CA ILE A 296 -8.68 -22.58 -17.56
C ILE A 296 -7.90 -21.26 -17.45
N SER A 297 -6.87 -21.23 -16.60
CA SER A 297 -5.99 -20.08 -16.46
C SER A 297 -5.17 -19.83 -17.71
N ALA A 298 -4.62 -20.89 -18.34
CA ALA A 298 -3.88 -20.79 -19.59
C ALA A 298 -4.73 -20.13 -20.69
N GLN A 299 -5.96 -20.60 -20.89
CA GLN A 299 -6.89 -20.01 -21.86
C GLN A 299 -7.24 -18.55 -21.54
N SER A 300 -7.43 -18.22 -20.26
CA SER A 300 -7.75 -16.86 -19.83
C SER A 300 -6.58 -15.90 -20.09
N VAL A 301 -5.36 -16.33 -19.78
CA VAL A 301 -4.13 -15.57 -20.00
C VAL A 301 -3.84 -15.38 -21.48
N ALA A 302 -3.92 -16.44 -22.28
CA ALA A 302 -3.70 -16.37 -23.74
C ALA A 302 -4.67 -15.38 -24.42
N LYS A 303 -5.94 -15.35 -23.99
CA LYS A 303 -6.95 -14.44 -24.54
C LYS A 303 -6.75 -12.97 -24.21
N ILE A 304 -6.06 -12.63 -23.12
CA ILE A 304 -5.84 -11.24 -22.71
C ILE A 304 -4.98 -10.52 -23.74
N VAL A 305 -4.03 -11.23 -24.31
CA VAL A 305 -3.08 -10.70 -25.28
C VAL A 305 -3.68 -10.64 -26.68
N SER A 306 -4.50 -11.63 -27.06
CA SER A 306 -5.16 -11.66 -28.38
C SER A 306 -6.25 -10.59 -28.59
N GLN A 307 -6.54 -9.78 -27.57
CA GLN A 307 -7.55 -8.71 -27.60
C GLN A 307 -6.93 -7.32 -27.79
N GLN A 308 -5.60 -7.23 -27.95
CA GLN A 308 -4.89 -5.98 -28.21
C GLN A 308 -4.91 -5.60 -29.70
#